data_AF-A0A372QP89-F1
#
_entry.id   AF-A0A372QP89-F1
#
_cell.length_a   1.000
_cell.length_b   1.000
_cell.length_c   1.000
_cell.angle_alpha   90.00
_cell.angle_beta   90.00
_cell.angle_gamma   90.00
#
_symmetry.space_group_name_H-M   'P 1'
#
loop_
_entity.id
_entity.type
_entity.pdbx_description
1 polymer ?
#
loop_
_entity_poly.entity_id
_entity_poly.type
_entity_poly.pdbx_seq_one_letter_code
_entity_poly.pdbx_strand_id
1 'polypeptide(L)'
;MKIDIIKEHLIHFEGEKWEHIWVCSKNSQDASEYLIFKESVNEVVDKELVEMEKEDIIKFKKSVFEATKEAIIKFKKNVFEATAIKSLTLQTENLLHEVTRGLINEKWWRTCKLKGEKSALLKIFDTYMKNLQYKLWNKRCEETIELEKQMGILKDLKGKKKNR
;
A
#
# COMPACT_ATOMS: atom_id res chain seq x y z
N MET A 1 28.26 -36.61 -29.40
CA MET A 1 27.43 -35.44 -29.76
C MET A 1 27.54 -34.44 -28.61
N LYS A 2 28.32 -33.38 -28.80
CA LYS A 2 28.49 -32.32 -27.79
C LYS A 2 27.26 -31.42 -27.87
N ILE A 3 26.53 -31.31 -26.76
CA ILE A 3 25.47 -30.31 -26.62
C ILE A 3 26.15 -29.09 -26.03
N ASP A 4 26.54 -28.16 -26.89
CA ASP A 4 26.93 -26.82 -26.49
C ASP A 4 25.66 -26.07 -26.08
N ILE A 5 25.38 -26.07 -24.77
CA ILE A 5 24.36 -25.20 -24.20
C ILE A 5 24.90 -23.77 -24.28
N ILE A 6 24.31 -22.99 -25.19
CA ILE A 6 24.55 -21.56 -25.38
C ILE A 6 24.37 -20.87 -24.02
N LYS A 7 25.50 -20.45 -23.44
CA LYS A 7 25.61 -19.81 -22.12
C LYS A 7 25.30 -18.30 -22.13
N GLU A 8 24.79 -17.74 -23.23
CA GLU A 8 24.82 -16.28 -23.41
C GLU A 8 23.59 -15.48 -22.95
N HIS A 9 22.54 -16.08 -22.39
CA HIS A 9 21.36 -15.31 -21.94
C HIS A 9 20.86 -15.65 -20.54
N LEU A 10 21.71 -16.17 -19.66
CA LEU A 10 21.44 -16.15 -18.22
C LEU A 10 21.68 -14.73 -17.70
N ILE A 11 20.71 -13.85 -17.94
CA ILE A 11 20.51 -12.66 -17.12
C ILE A 11 20.48 -13.16 -15.68
N HIS A 12 21.40 -12.65 -14.87
CA HIS A 12 21.43 -12.84 -13.42
C HIS A 12 20.06 -12.40 -12.86
N PHE A 13 19.11 -13.33 -12.75
CA PHE A 13 18.01 -13.22 -11.79
C PHE A 13 18.61 -13.53 -10.41
N GLU A 14 19.49 -12.65 -9.93
CA GLU A 14 19.72 -12.59 -8.49
C GLU A 14 18.39 -12.17 -7.88
N GLY A 15 17.76 -13.11 -7.17
CA GLY A 15 16.36 -13.02 -6.75
C GLY A 15 16.02 -11.66 -6.15
N GLU A 16 15.17 -10.90 -6.85
CA GLU A 16 14.51 -9.74 -6.28
C GLU A 16 13.78 -10.22 -5.03
N LYS A 17 14.28 -9.83 -3.85
CA LYS A 17 13.59 -10.06 -2.59
C LYS A 17 12.43 -9.08 -2.48
N TRP A 18 11.45 -9.36 -1.64
CA TRP A 18 10.29 -8.49 -1.42
C TRP A 18 10.67 -7.04 -1.09
N GLU A 19 11.83 -6.84 -0.49
CA GLU A 19 12.42 -5.53 -0.18
C GLU A 19 12.78 -4.73 -1.45
N HIS A 20 13.15 -5.41 -2.54
CA HIS A 20 13.48 -4.78 -3.82
C HIS A 20 12.28 -4.04 -4.42
N ILE A 21 11.05 -4.48 -4.14
CA ILE A 21 9.81 -3.84 -4.62
C ILE A 21 9.70 -2.39 -4.15
N TRP A 22 10.33 -2.00 -3.04
CA TRP A 22 10.24 -0.64 -2.48
C TRP A 22 11.39 0.27 -2.91
N VAL A 23 12.55 -0.29 -3.22
CA VAL A 23 13.78 0.44 -3.56
C VAL A 23 14.14 0.35 -5.05
N CYS A 24 13.30 -0.31 -5.85
CA CYS A 24 13.51 -0.47 -7.28
C CYS A 24 13.51 0.90 -7.97
N SER A 25 14.61 1.24 -8.63
CA SER A 25 14.75 2.49 -9.42
C SER A 25 13.79 2.57 -10.61
N LYS A 26 13.15 1.45 -10.98
CA LYS A 26 12.12 1.38 -12.03
C LYS A 26 10.74 1.83 -11.53
N ASN A 27 10.51 1.87 -10.22
CA ASN A 27 9.27 2.42 -9.69
C ASN A 27 9.23 3.93 -9.95
N SER A 28 8.04 4.51 -10.12
CA SER A 28 7.92 5.97 -10.17
C SER A 28 8.45 6.60 -8.88
N GLN A 29 9.06 7.78 -8.99
CA GLN A 29 9.71 8.51 -7.88
C GLN A 29 8.78 8.73 -6.66
N ASP A 30 7.46 8.69 -6.88
CA ASP A 30 6.41 8.85 -5.86
C ASP A 30 5.86 7.52 -5.29
N ALA A 31 6.40 6.36 -5.68
CA ALA A 31 5.85 5.04 -5.32
C ALA A 31 6.57 4.36 -4.15
N SER A 32 6.97 5.12 -3.12
CA SER A 32 7.43 4.51 -1.87
C SER A 32 6.26 4.07 -1.00
N GLU A 33 6.49 3.04 -0.17
CA GLU A 33 5.47 2.46 0.73
C GLU A 33 4.77 3.54 1.58
N TYR A 34 5.57 4.43 2.17
CA TYR A 34 5.07 5.51 3.01
C TYR A 34 4.35 6.60 2.22
N LEU A 35 4.80 6.97 1.01
CA LEU A 35 4.13 7.98 0.20
C LEU A 35 2.74 7.52 -0.25
N ILE A 36 2.63 6.26 -0.69
CA ILE A 36 1.34 5.65 -1.05
C ILE A 36 0.41 5.60 0.17
N PHE A 37 0.93 5.23 1.35
CA PHE A 37 0.16 5.24 2.59
C PHE A 37 -0.31 6.65 2.97
N LYS A 38 0.60 7.63 2.91
CA LYS A 38 0.31 9.04 3.22
C LYS A 38 -0.78 9.61 2.34
N GLU A 39 -0.72 9.34 1.04
CA GLU A 39 -1.76 9.76 0.10
C GLU A 39 -3.11 9.11 0.44
N SER A 40 -3.11 7.84 0.83
CA SER A 40 -4.33 7.11 1.19
C SER A 40 -4.96 7.64 2.49
N VAL A 41 -4.15 8.01 3.48
CA VAL A 41 -4.61 8.69 4.70
C VAL A 41 -5.23 10.04 4.35
N ASN A 42 -4.53 10.84 3.54
CA ASN A 42 -5.03 12.15 3.12
C ASN A 42 -6.33 12.02 2.34
N GLU A 43 -6.44 11.06 1.42
CA GLU A 43 -7.63 10.86 0.62
C GLU A 43 -8.87 10.58 1.49
N VAL A 44 -8.73 9.74 2.53
CA VAL A 44 -9.87 9.41 3.40
C VAL A 44 -10.18 10.56 4.37
N VAL A 45 -9.15 11.11 5.02
CA VAL A 45 -9.33 12.09 6.10
C VAL A 45 -9.67 13.48 5.56
N ASP A 46 -9.04 13.91 4.46
CA ASP A 46 -9.27 15.25 3.92
C ASP A 46 -10.63 15.33 3.23
N LYS A 47 -11.16 14.22 2.68
CA LYS A 47 -12.56 14.14 2.22
C LYS A 47 -13.55 14.40 3.35
N GLU A 48 -13.33 13.78 4.51
CA GLU A 48 -14.18 13.99 5.70
C GLU A 48 -14.18 15.46 6.15
N LEU A 49 -13.00 16.10 6.17
CA LEU A 49 -12.89 17.53 6.52
C LEU A 49 -13.65 18.44 5.55
N VAL A 50 -13.59 18.15 4.24
CA VAL A 50 -14.30 18.91 3.21
C VAL A 50 -15.81 18.70 3.30
N GLU A 51 -16.28 17.48 3.58
CA GLU A 51 -17.70 17.19 3.76
C GLU A 51 -18.27 17.94 4.98
N MET A 52 -17.53 17.97 6.09
CA MET A 52 -17.92 18.75 7.27
C MET A 52 -17.99 20.26 7.02
N GLU A 53 -17.15 20.81 6.15
CA GLU A 53 -17.19 22.23 5.79
C GLU A 53 -18.38 22.59 4.88
N LYS A 54 -18.95 21.59 4.19
CA LYS A 54 -20.13 21.74 3.32
C LYS A 54 -21.46 21.55 4.05
N GLU A 55 -21.49 20.73 5.10
CA GLU A 55 -22.69 20.58 5.92
C GLU A 55 -22.96 21.87 6.72
N ASP A 56 -24.23 22.29 6.78
CA ASP A 56 -24.73 23.46 7.54
C ASP A 56 -24.57 23.33 9.08
N ILE A 57 -23.51 22.67 9.56
CA ILE A 57 -23.07 22.63 10.96
C ILE A 57 -22.84 24.05 11.50
N ILE A 58 -22.58 25.01 10.61
CA ILE A 58 -22.43 26.45 10.88
C ILE A 58 -23.63 27.00 11.67
N LYS A 59 -24.82 26.41 11.56
CA LYS A 59 -26.01 26.89 12.27
C LYS A 59 -26.13 26.40 13.72
N PHE A 60 -25.42 25.35 14.15
CA PHE A 60 -25.74 24.67 15.43
C PHE A 60 -24.69 24.66 16.54
N LYS A 61 -23.41 24.98 16.29
CA LYS A 61 -22.42 25.42 17.32
C LYS A 61 -21.02 25.37 16.71
N LYS A 62 -20.43 26.55 16.48
CA LYS A 62 -19.03 26.68 16.06
C LYS A 62 -18.06 25.87 16.95
N SER A 63 -18.31 25.82 18.26
CA SER A 63 -17.47 25.05 19.19
C SER A 63 -17.47 23.54 18.96
N VAL A 64 -18.59 22.97 18.50
CA VAL A 64 -18.69 21.54 18.17
C VAL A 64 -17.95 21.24 16.87
N PHE A 65 -18.03 22.15 15.91
CA PHE A 65 -17.28 22.04 14.65
C PHE A 65 -15.76 22.05 14.90
N GLU A 66 -15.24 23.03 15.65
CA GLU A 66 -13.81 23.11 15.96
C GLU A 66 -13.32 21.87 16.74
N ALA A 67 -14.07 21.41 17.74
CA ALA A 67 -13.72 20.21 18.49
C ALA A 67 -13.67 18.95 17.60
N THR A 68 -14.58 18.83 16.63
CA THR A 68 -14.58 17.71 15.68
C THR A 68 -13.40 17.81 14.72
N LYS A 69 -13.08 19.00 14.22
CA LYS A 69 -11.92 19.25 13.35
C LYS A 69 -10.60 18.91 14.07
N GLU A 70 -10.45 19.33 15.31
CA GLU A 70 -9.30 18.99 16.16
C GLU A 70 -9.18 17.47 16.38
N ALA A 71 -10.30 16.79 16.63
CA ALA A 71 -10.33 15.34 16.78
C ALA A 71 -9.85 14.62 15.51
N ILE A 72 -10.30 15.04 14.33
CA ILE A 72 -9.88 14.47 13.04
C ILE A 72 -8.38 14.70 12.79
N ILE A 73 -7.88 15.91 13.04
CA ILE A 73 -6.45 16.23 12.92
C ILE A 73 -5.62 15.36 13.85
N LYS A 74 -6.09 15.18 15.09
CA LYS A 74 -5.43 14.32 16.08
C LYS A 74 -5.44 12.84 15.65
N PHE A 75 -6.55 12.34 15.13
CA PHE A 75 -6.64 10.99 14.57
C PHE A 75 -5.61 10.80 13.44
N LYS A 76 -5.57 11.73 12.47
CA LYS A 76 -4.60 11.71 11.36
C LYS A 76 -3.17 11.62 11.86
N LYS A 77 -2.81 12.44 12.86
CA LYS A 77 -1.49 12.43 13.48
C LYS A 77 -1.19 11.07 14.14
N ASN A 78 -2.11 10.52 14.92
CA ASN A 78 -1.92 9.21 15.56
C ASN A 78 -1.71 8.07 14.55
N VAL A 79 -2.39 8.12 13.40
CA VAL A 79 -2.21 7.15 12.30
C VAL A 79 -0.79 7.22 11.73
N PHE A 80 -0.27 8.43 11.48
CA PHE A 80 1.11 8.60 11.02
C PHE A 80 2.15 8.18 12.06
N GLU A 81 1.93 8.50 13.33
CA GLU A 81 2.84 8.05 14.39
C GLU A 81 2.87 6.52 14.50
N ALA A 82 1.73 5.86 14.26
CA ALA A 82 1.66 4.40 14.28
C ALA A 82 2.47 3.72 13.17
N THR A 83 2.70 4.36 12.02
CA THR A 83 3.54 3.79 10.95
C THR A 83 4.99 3.60 11.41
N ALA A 84 5.46 4.40 12.36
CA ALA A 84 6.83 4.33 12.87
C ALA A 84 6.99 3.34 14.05
N ILE A 85 5.88 2.79 14.57
CA ILE A 85 5.94 1.82 15.66
C ILE A 85 6.63 0.55 15.17
N LYS A 86 7.63 0.09 15.93
CA LYS A 86 8.33 -1.15 15.64
C LYS A 86 7.36 -2.35 15.70
N SER A 87 7.42 -3.17 14.65
CA SER A 87 6.73 -4.44 14.61
C SER A 87 7.36 -5.42 15.61
N LEU A 88 6.49 -6.17 16.32
CA LEU A 88 6.93 -7.28 17.17
C LEU A 88 7.01 -8.60 16.39
N THR A 89 6.27 -8.70 15.29
CA THR A 89 6.21 -9.90 14.45
C THR A 89 7.34 -9.91 13.41
N LEU A 90 7.70 -8.72 12.92
CA LEU A 90 8.74 -8.46 11.93
C LEU A 90 9.82 -7.59 12.61
N GLN A 91 10.80 -8.24 13.24
CA GLN A 91 11.72 -7.60 14.21
C GLN A 91 12.56 -6.43 13.65
N THR A 92 12.67 -6.30 12.34
CA THR A 92 13.39 -5.22 11.65
C THR A 92 12.48 -4.20 10.96
N GLU A 93 11.16 -4.38 11.05
CA GLU A 93 10.19 -3.62 10.28
C GLU A 93 9.22 -2.87 11.21
N ASN A 94 8.38 -2.03 10.61
CA ASN A 94 7.41 -1.20 11.31
C ASN A 94 5.97 -1.70 11.06
N LEU A 95 4.99 -1.11 11.74
CA LEU A 95 3.60 -1.53 11.59
C LEU A 95 3.02 -1.26 10.20
N LEU A 96 3.55 -0.28 9.45
CA LEU A 96 3.10 -0.05 8.07
C LEU A 96 3.44 -1.26 7.20
N HIS A 97 4.64 -1.82 7.36
CA HIS A 97 5.05 -2.99 6.60
C HIS A 97 4.21 -4.24 6.90
N GLU A 98 3.69 -4.38 8.12
CA GLU A 98 2.71 -5.41 8.45
C GLU A 98 1.44 -5.24 7.58
N VAL A 99 0.90 -4.02 7.50
CA VAL A 99 -0.31 -3.71 6.71
C VAL A 99 -0.08 -4.04 5.24
N THR A 100 1.08 -3.69 4.69
CA THR A 100 1.49 -4.01 3.33
C THR A 100 1.46 -5.51 3.02
N ARG A 101 1.76 -6.34 4.03
CA ARG A 101 1.70 -7.81 3.94
C ARG A 101 0.32 -8.40 4.29
N GLY A 102 -0.69 -7.55 4.49
CA GLY A 102 -2.04 -7.95 4.87
C GLY A 102 -2.19 -8.34 6.35
N LEU A 103 -1.24 -7.94 7.20
CA LEU A 103 -1.25 -8.20 8.64
C LEU A 103 -1.68 -6.93 9.39
N ILE A 104 -2.74 -7.01 10.20
CA ILE A 104 -3.22 -5.87 10.97
C ILE A 104 -2.89 -6.05 12.45
N ASN A 105 -1.92 -5.28 12.93
CA ASN A 105 -1.55 -5.21 14.35
C ASN A 105 -2.68 -4.65 15.22
N GLU A 106 -2.88 -5.22 16.41
CA GLU A 106 -3.80 -4.64 17.40
C GLU A 106 -3.42 -3.21 17.85
N LYS A 107 -2.14 -2.83 17.74
CA LYS A 107 -1.67 -1.49 18.06
C LYS A 107 -2.30 -0.42 17.16
N TRP A 108 -2.69 -0.78 15.93
CA TRP A 108 -3.49 0.11 15.07
C TRP A 108 -4.82 0.45 15.72
N TRP A 109 -5.49 -0.49 16.37
CA TRP A 109 -6.75 -0.21 17.07
C TRP A 109 -6.58 0.68 18.30
N ARG A 110 -5.37 0.74 18.86
CA ARG A 110 -5.07 1.62 20.00
C ARG A 110 -4.94 3.08 19.59
N THR A 111 -4.75 3.38 18.29
CA THR A 111 -4.77 4.77 17.78
C THR A 111 -6.18 5.34 17.74
N CYS A 112 -7.18 4.46 17.60
CA CYS A 112 -8.60 4.80 17.62
C CYS A 112 -9.10 4.98 19.06
N LYS A 113 -9.48 6.20 19.43
CA LYS A 113 -10.07 6.59 20.72
C LYS A 113 -11.56 6.92 20.61
N LEU A 114 -12.00 7.41 19.47
CA LEU A 114 -13.37 7.90 19.26
C LEU A 114 -14.20 6.92 18.44
N LYS A 115 -15.53 7.06 18.55
CA LYS A 115 -16.47 6.30 17.73
C LYS A 115 -16.27 6.70 16.27
N GLY A 116 -16.25 5.71 15.38
CA GLY A 116 -16.06 5.92 13.93
C GLY A 116 -14.61 5.83 13.47
N GLU A 117 -13.61 6.11 14.32
CA GLU A 117 -12.19 6.08 13.93
C GLU A 117 -11.71 4.70 13.46
N LYS A 118 -12.25 3.61 14.03
CA LYS A 118 -11.95 2.26 13.54
C LYS A 118 -12.44 2.04 12.11
N SER A 119 -13.62 2.56 11.78
CA SER A 119 -14.16 2.46 10.43
C SER A 119 -13.36 3.33 9.46
N ALA A 120 -12.98 4.53 9.87
CA ALA A 120 -12.09 5.39 9.09
C ALA A 120 -10.72 4.73 8.84
N LEU A 121 -10.14 4.08 9.86
CA LEU A 121 -8.87 3.36 9.75
C LEU A 121 -8.97 2.17 8.77
N LEU A 122 -10.07 1.41 8.80
CA LEU A 122 -10.30 0.35 7.81
C LEU A 122 -10.42 0.92 6.39
N LYS A 123 -11.16 2.02 6.20
CA LYS A 123 -11.22 2.71 4.90
C LYS A 123 -9.85 3.17 4.42
N ILE A 124 -8.99 3.66 5.33
CA ILE A 124 -7.60 4.03 5.01
C ILE A 124 -6.83 2.80 4.50
N PHE A 125 -6.92 1.66 5.18
CA PHE A 125 -6.24 0.44 4.74
C PHE A 125 -6.76 -0.06 3.39
N ASP A 126 -8.07 -0.05 3.18
CA ASP A 126 -8.66 -0.45 1.88
C ASP A 126 -8.19 0.47 0.75
N THR A 127 -8.20 1.78 0.97
CA THR A 127 -7.70 2.78 0.01
C THR A 127 -6.20 2.58 -0.24
N TYR A 128 -5.44 2.30 0.82
CA TYR A 128 -4.01 2.01 0.73
C TYR A 128 -3.72 0.79 -0.13
N MET A 129 -4.41 -0.33 0.11
CA MET A 129 -4.21 -1.56 -0.68
C MET A 129 -4.57 -1.37 -2.14
N LYS A 130 -5.64 -0.61 -2.44
CA LYS A 130 -6.02 -0.26 -3.82
C LYS A 130 -4.95 0.61 -4.50
N ASN A 131 -4.45 1.62 -3.79
CA ASN A 131 -3.41 2.51 -4.30
C ASN A 131 -2.10 1.76 -4.54
N LEU A 132 -1.74 0.84 -3.66
CA LEU A 132 -0.58 -0.03 -3.81
C LEU A 132 -0.73 -0.96 -5.02
N GLN A 133 -1.91 -1.56 -5.19
CA GLN A 133 -2.21 -2.38 -6.36
C GLN A 133 -2.07 -1.59 -7.67
N TYR A 134 -2.74 -0.43 -7.76
CA TYR A 134 -2.78 0.36 -8.98
C TYR A 134 -1.43 0.98 -9.33
N LYS A 135 -0.74 1.55 -8.34
CA LYS A 135 0.49 2.32 -8.57
C LYS A 135 1.74 1.46 -8.70
N LEU A 136 1.73 0.26 -8.12
CA LEU A 136 2.90 -0.60 -8.04
C LEU A 136 2.67 -1.96 -8.71
N TRP A 137 1.74 -2.77 -8.19
CA TRP A 137 1.58 -4.15 -8.68
C TRP A 137 1.17 -4.21 -10.15
N ASN A 138 0.18 -3.42 -10.57
CA ASN A 138 -0.27 -3.43 -11.96
C ASN A 138 0.86 -3.06 -12.94
N LYS A 139 1.62 -2.00 -12.63
CA LYS A 139 2.76 -1.58 -13.46
C LYS A 139 3.83 -2.67 -13.57
N ARG A 140 4.20 -3.30 -12.44
CA ARG A 140 5.19 -4.40 -12.47
C ARG A 140 4.67 -5.63 -13.23
N CYS A 141 3.38 -5.93 -13.13
CA CYS A 141 2.75 -6.99 -13.93
C CYS A 141 2.81 -6.67 -15.43
N GLU A 142 2.52 -5.43 -15.83
CA GLU A 142 2.61 -4.99 -17.23
C GLU A 142 4.05 -5.09 -17.76
N GLU A 143 5.04 -4.63 -16.99
CA GLU A 143 6.45 -4.78 -17.34
C GLU A 143 6.85 -6.25 -17.51
N THR A 144 6.43 -7.11 -16.59
CA THR A 144 6.70 -8.56 -16.66
C THR A 144 6.08 -9.18 -17.91
N ILE A 145 4.83 -8.83 -18.21
CA ILE A 145 4.13 -9.30 -19.42
C ILE A 145 4.90 -8.87 -20.69
N GLU A 146 5.41 -7.64 -20.74
CA GLU A 146 6.14 -7.15 -21.90
C GLU A 146 7.51 -7.85 -22.06
N LEU A 147 8.23 -8.05 -20.95
CA LEU A 147 9.47 -8.83 -20.95
C LEU A 147 9.24 -10.28 -21.41
N GLU A 148 8.17 -10.92 -20.94
CA GLU A 148 7.78 -12.26 -21.36
C GLU A 148 7.51 -12.33 -22.87
N LYS A 149 6.80 -11.35 -23.44
CA LYS A 149 6.59 -11.27 -24.89
C LYS A 149 7.90 -11.16 -25.65
N GLN A 150 8.82 -10.30 -25.21
CA GLN A 150 10.13 -10.13 -25.83
C GLN A 150 10.96 -11.42 -25.79
N MET A 151 10.81 -12.23 -24.73
CA MET A 151 11.42 -13.55 -24.61
C MET A 151 10.68 -14.67 -25.36
N GLY A 152 9.60 -14.35 -26.09
CA GLY A 152 8.79 -15.34 -26.80
C GLY A 152 7.92 -16.22 -25.88
N ILE A 153 7.77 -15.85 -24.60
CA ILE A 153 6.92 -16.56 -23.63
C ILE A 153 5.47 -16.09 -23.83
N LEU A 154 4.76 -16.79 -24.71
CA LEU A 154 3.34 -16.53 -25.00
C LEU A 154 2.43 -17.27 -24.01
N LYS A 155 1.21 -16.75 -23.77
CA LYS A 155 0.19 -17.31 -22.85
C LYS A 155 -0.04 -18.82 -23.04
N ASP A 156 0.11 -19.32 -24.27
CA ASP A 156 -0.13 -20.73 -24.63
C ASP A 156 0.93 -21.70 -24.05
N LEU A 157 2.07 -21.20 -23.60
CA LEU A 157 3.11 -21.97 -22.91
C LEU A 157 2.83 -22.14 -21.41
N LYS A 158 1.96 -21.29 -20.83
CA LYS A 158 1.73 -21.22 -19.37
C LYS A 158 0.71 -22.24 -18.83
N GLY A 159 0.15 -23.11 -19.68
CA GLY A 159 -0.70 -24.19 -19.18
C GLY A 159 -1.22 -25.17 -20.24
N LYS A 160 -0.51 -26.28 -20.45
CA LYS A 160 -1.19 -27.55 -20.71
C LYS A 160 -1.27 -28.31 -19.39
N LYS A 161 -2.44 -28.31 -18.75
CA LYS A 161 -2.76 -29.35 -17.75
C LYS A 161 -2.56 -30.70 -18.44
N LYS A 162 -1.56 -31.48 -18.00
CA LYS A 162 -1.54 -32.91 -18.31
C LYS A 162 -2.73 -33.51 -17.59
N ASN A 163 -3.81 -33.78 -18.32
CA ASN A 163 -4.83 -34.69 -17.86
C ASN A 163 -4.13 -36.04 -17.61
N ARG A 164 -4.09 -36.46 -16.34
CA ARG A 164 -3.82 -37.82 -15.92
C ARG A 164 -5.02 -38.28 -15.12
#